data_AF-A0A2Z6S1W4-F1
#
_entry.id   AF-A0A2Z6S1W4-F1
#
_cell.length_a   1.000
_cell.length_b   1.000
_cell.length_c   1.000
_cell.angle_alpha   90.00
_cell.angle_beta   90.00
_cell.angle_gamma   90.00
#
_symmetry.space_group_name_H-M   'P 1'
#
loop_
_entity.id
_entity.type
_entity.pdbx_description
1 polymer ?
#
loop_
_entity_poly.entity_id
_entity_poly.type
_entity_poly.pdbx_seq_one_letter_code
_entity_poly.pdbx_strand_id
1 'polypeptide(L)'
;MNILSESIVAFSPEEQEAERKVLKEFANLTNSQVYEHLFIHRMMLRKQHVTDIHCPSDILGTDSCELMLPSLHRTIQTVISKTSDSSEFHLLDIGAGSGEIIDWCFAKELEKNIQINRQNIIHIIEPNSNLLQTYQQKLCEYSHLGQGIVYNGRPQDYFDMDDNVNNKTNDKSNKLRMEAPLPLIPLDFINCIHMINYLVDITTPKIDPSNDIISFCKFTYSLLKPGGAIYIAYLDVLDLFNINDDDDEDNDYNEQTYQKIQQITSARNSLLYEGNIIDHLHSSELNVCEVDYDSDDMIGNSRKHKTKTIPKFNSYKLPSSLYAKSLADMSVLLLIDQLPKVKNNEKRFDIKLLENILEQIKDIAMIPVGEGKKKRFGLERGMRGGEMVWKIDLPLIISIVRKEKVYT
;
A
#
# COMPACT_ATOMS: atom_id res chain seq x y z
N MET A 1 -31.90 -8.37 -16.99
CA MET A 1 -32.10 -7.21 -16.08
C MET A 1 -31.84 -5.95 -16.90
N ASN A 2 -32.65 -4.90 -16.72
CA ASN A 2 -32.89 -3.83 -17.71
C ASN A 2 -31.67 -2.94 -18.01
N ILE A 3 -31.17 -3.01 -19.24
CA ILE A 3 -30.13 -2.10 -19.78
C ILE A 3 -30.59 -0.63 -19.72
N LEU A 4 -31.91 -0.38 -19.82
CA LEU A 4 -32.51 0.95 -19.72
C LEU A 4 -32.57 1.51 -18.28
N SER A 5 -32.42 0.69 -17.24
CA SER A 5 -32.54 1.19 -15.85
C SER A 5 -31.24 1.77 -15.28
N GLU A 6 -30.08 1.34 -15.75
CA GLU A 6 -28.80 1.84 -15.22
C GLU A 6 -28.39 3.18 -15.84
N SER A 7 -28.67 3.40 -17.14
CA SER A 7 -28.40 4.68 -17.81
C SER A 7 -29.24 5.84 -17.26
N ILE A 8 -30.47 5.55 -16.81
CA ILE A 8 -31.34 6.54 -16.15
C ILE A 8 -30.80 6.91 -14.75
N VAL A 9 -30.11 6.00 -14.07
CA VAL A 9 -29.59 6.23 -12.71
C VAL A 9 -28.34 7.12 -12.73
N ALA A 10 -27.45 6.99 -13.73
CA ALA A 10 -26.22 7.78 -13.82
C ALA A 10 -26.44 9.31 -13.97
N PHE A 11 -27.64 9.74 -14.38
CA PHE A 11 -28.04 11.15 -14.49
C PHE A 11 -29.20 11.51 -13.55
N SER A 12 -29.43 10.71 -12.52
CA SER A 12 -30.47 11.02 -11.56
C SER A 12 -30.17 12.34 -10.84
N PRO A 13 -31.19 13.05 -10.33
CA PRO A 13 -30.97 14.25 -9.51
C PRO A 13 -30.03 14.01 -8.32
N GLU A 14 -30.04 12.79 -7.76
CA GLU A 14 -29.14 12.39 -6.69
C GLU A 14 -27.67 12.32 -7.14
N GLU A 15 -27.38 11.75 -8.32
CA GLU A 15 -26.02 11.71 -8.88
C GLU A 15 -25.52 13.12 -9.20
N GLN A 16 -26.36 13.97 -9.80
CA GLN A 16 -25.99 15.36 -10.12
C GLN A 16 -25.69 16.18 -8.85
N GLU A 17 -26.46 15.97 -7.79
CA GLU A 17 -26.22 16.62 -6.50
C GLU A 17 -24.96 16.08 -5.81
N ALA A 18 -24.69 14.78 -5.91
CA ALA A 18 -23.46 14.18 -5.40
C ALA A 18 -22.22 14.71 -6.14
N GLU A 19 -22.26 14.76 -7.46
CA GLU A 19 -21.23 15.36 -8.32
C GLU A 19 -20.92 16.80 -7.90
N ARG A 20 -21.95 17.65 -7.80
CA ARG A 20 -21.78 19.04 -7.38
C ARG A 20 -21.14 19.17 -5.99
N LYS A 21 -21.50 18.29 -5.05
CA LYS A 21 -20.94 18.28 -3.69
C LYS A 21 -19.47 17.87 -3.70
N VAL A 22 -19.14 16.76 -4.36
CA VAL A 22 -17.78 16.22 -4.43
C VAL A 22 -16.83 17.19 -5.14
N LEU A 23 -17.23 17.75 -6.29
CA LEU A 23 -16.38 18.71 -7.01
C LEU A 23 -16.14 19.98 -6.18
N LYS A 24 -17.18 20.49 -5.49
CA LYS A 24 -17.03 21.65 -4.60
C LYS A 24 -16.13 21.36 -3.40
N GLU A 25 -16.23 20.16 -2.84
CA GLU A 25 -15.37 19.70 -1.74
C GLU A 25 -13.90 19.68 -2.19
N PHE A 26 -13.60 18.94 -3.25
CA PHE A 26 -12.21 18.73 -3.72
C PHE A 26 -11.56 19.98 -4.30
N ALA A 27 -12.33 20.91 -4.87
CA ALA A 27 -11.80 22.19 -5.36
C ALA A 27 -11.17 23.07 -4.26
N ASN A 28 -11.48 22.81 -2.99
CA ASN A 28 -10.96 23.55 -1.85
C ASN A 28 -9.80 22.83 -1.14
N LEU A 29 -9.45 21.61 -1.55
CA LEU A 29 -8.40 20.82 -0.90
C LEU A 29 -7.01 21.10 -1.50
N THR A 30 -5.98 20.96 -0.67
CA THR A 30 -4.59 20.83 -1.11
C THR A 30 -4.29 19.39 -1.51
N ASN A 31 -3.16 19.20 -2.19
CA ASN A 31 -2.66 17.87 -2.56
C ASN A 31 -2.47 16.95 -1.33
N SER A 32 -1.93 17.49 -0.22
CA SER A 32 -1.77 16.75 1.04
C SER A 32 -3.12 16.33 1.64
N GLN A 33 -4.11 17.23 1.59
CA GLN A 33 -5.46 16.97 2.09
C GLN A 33 -6.22 15.94 1.24
N VAL A 34 -6.04 15.93 -0.09
CA VAL A 34 -6.71 14.96 -0.97
C VAL A 34 -6.31 13.53 -0.63
N TYR A 35 -5.04 13.28 -0.30
CA TYR A 35 -4.58 11.96 0.13
C TYR A 35 -5.33 11.49 1.39
N GLU A 36 -5.29 12.31 2.44
CA GLU A 36 -5.97 12.04 3.71
C GLU A 36 -7.48 11.83 3.47
N HIS A 37 -8.08 12.71 2.66
CA HIS A 37 -9.50 12.71 2.40
C HIS A 37 -9.98 11.45 1.66
N LEU A 38 -9.22 10.97 0.67
CA LEU A 38 -9.53 9.74 -0.04
C LEU A 38 -9.54 8.54 0.90
N PHE A 39 -8.48 8.37 1.69
CA PHE A 39 -8.34 7.21 2.57
C PHE A 39 -9.37 7.25 3.71
N ILE A 40 -9.46 8.36 4.43
CA ILE A 40 -10.30 8.47 5.62
C ILE A 40 -11.79 8.57 5.27
N HIS A 41 -12.16 9.34 4.25
CA HIS A 41 -13.56 9.67 3.99
C HIS A 41 -14.20 8.85 2.87
N ARG A 42 -13.42 8.25 1.96
CA ARG A 42 -13.96 7.45 0.86
C ARG A 42 -13.63 5.97 0.99
N MET A 43 -12.36 5.58 1.12
CA MET A 43 -12.02 4.16 1.28
C MET A 43 -12.54 3.59 2.60
N MET A 44 -12.35 4.34 3.69
CA MET A 44 -12.83 3.98 5.04
C MET A 44 -14.27 4.45 5.29
N LEU A 45 -15.04 4.79 4.24
CA LEU A 45 -16.43 5.18 4.38
C LEU A 45 -17.22 4.08 5.09
N ARG A 46 -17.99 4.44 6.13
CA ARG A 46 -18.78 3.51 6.93
C ARG A 46 -20.03 3.02 6.19
N LYS A 47 -20.44 1.78 6.43
CA LYS A 47 -21.76 1.26 6.03
C LYS A 47 -22.90 1.99 6.75
N GLN A 48 -24.11 1.94 6.19
CA GLN A 48 -25.30 2.46 6.87
C GLN A 48 -25.43 1.87 8.28
N HIS A 49 -25.78 2.71 9.26
CA HIS A 49 -25.98 2.35 10.67
C HIS A 49 -24.73 2.00 11.47
N VAL A 50 -23.54 2.03 10.87
CA VAL A 50 -22.27 1.95 11.61
C VAL A 50 -21.95 3.34 12.18
N THR A 51 -21.88 3.46 13.51
CA THR A 51 -21.44 4.70 14.17
C THR A 51 -19.92 4.81 14.15
N ASP A 52 -19.21 3.73 14.45
CA ASP A 52 -17.76 3.68 14.55
C ASP A 52 -17.23 2.41 13.87
N ILE A 53 -16.05 2.50 13.26
CA ILE A 53 -15.44 1.35 12.58
C ILE A 53 -14.76 0.48 13.64
N HIS A 54 -15.30 -0.70 13.89
CA HIS A 54 -14.73 -1.66 14.83
C HIS A 54 -14.01 -2.81 14.13
N CYS A 55 -14.40 -3.10 12.88
CA CYS A 55 -13.79 -4.13 12.06
C CYS A 55 -13.81 -3.76 10.58
N PRO A 56 -12.99 -4.41 9.73
CA PRO A 56 -12.97 -4.10 8.30
C PRO A 56 -14.31 -4.30 7.59
N SER A 57 -15.15 -5.22 8.07
CA SER A 57 -16.47 -5.43 7.50
C SER A 57 -17.44 -4.28 7.77
N ASP A 58 -17.11 -3.30 8.62
CA ASP A 58 -17.92 -2.09 8.80
C ASP A 58 -17.72 -1.07 7.67
N ILE A 59 -16.69 -1.29 6.83
CA ILE A 59 -16.29 -0.39 5.76
C ILE A 59 -17.11 -0.67 4.49
N LEU A 60 -17.70 0.40 3.97
CA LEU A 60 -18.36 0.48 2.68
C LEU A 60 -17.34 0.60 1.55
N GLY A 61 -16.41 1.56 1.62
CA GLY A 61 -15.61 2.02 0.47
C GLY A 61 -14.75 0.96 -0.23
N THR A 62 -14.32 -0.07 0.49
CA THR A 62 -13.52 -1.19 -0.04
C THR A 62 -13.79 -2.48 0.74
N ASP A 63 -13.62 -3.64 0.12
CA ASP A 63 -13.48 -4.93 0.81
C ASP A 63 -12.03 -5.41 0.98
N SER A 64 -11.04 -4.68 0.44
CA SER A 64 -9.64 -5.09 0.50
C SER A 64 -9.16 -5.32 1.94
N CYS A 65 -9.59 -4.49 2.88
CA CYS A 65 -9.26 -4.61 4.30
C CYS A 65 -9.76 -5.93 4.90
N GLU A 66 -10.97 -6.38 4.54
CA GLU A 66 -11.54 -7.65 5.00
C GLU A 66 -10.81 -8.84 4.36
N LEU A 67 -10.54 -8.76 3.06
CA LEU A 67 -9.92 -9.82 2.28
C LEU A 67 -8.45 -10.08 2.66
N MET A 68 -7.71 -9.05 3.07
CA MET A 68 -6.29 -9.19 3.42
C MET A 68 -6.06 -9.77 4.82
N LEU A 69 -7.00 -9.59 5.76
CA LEU A 69 -6.79 -9.96 7.15
C LEU A 69 -6.42 -11.44 7.35
N PRO A 70 -7.11 -12.43 6.74
CA PRO A 70 -6.80 -13.84 6.97
C PRO A 70 -5.35 -14.20 6.62
N SER A 71 -4.83 -13.70 5.50
CA SER A 71 -3.43 -13.93 5.10
C SER A 71 -2.44 -13.17 5.97
N LEU A 72 -2.77 -11.94 6.39
CA LEU A 72 -1.93 -11.17 7.32
C LEU A 72 -1.79 -11.89 8.66
N HIS A 73 -2.92 -12.27 9.30
CA HIS A 73 -2.94 -13.05 10.55
C HIS A 73 -2.11 -14.33 10.43
N ARG A 74 -2.31 -15.12 9.37
CA ARG A 74 -1.54 -16.36 9.18
C ARG A 74 -0.04 -16.07 9.04
N THR A 75 0.33 -15.00 8.35
CA THR A 75 1.74 -14.66 8.11
C THR A 75 2.44 -14.26 9.40
N ILE A 76 1.86 -13.32 10.16
CA ILE A 76 2.43 -12.86 11.44
C ILE A 76 2.48 -13.99 12.46
N GLN A 77 1.44 -14.84 12.56
CA GLN A 77 1.45 -16.02 13.42
C GLN A 77 2.58 -16.99 13.08
N THR A 78 2.83 -17.20 11.78
CA THR A 78 3.94 -18.06 11.35
C THR A 78 5.28 -17.46 11.77
N VAL A 79 5.48 -16.16 11.60
CA VAL A 79 6.73 -15.48 12.01
C VAL A 79 6.91 -15.56 13.52
N ILE A 80 5.87 -15.23 14.29
CA ILE A 80 5.86 -15.32 15.76
C ILE A 80 6.34 -16.69 16.24
N SER A 81 5.86 -17.76 15.60
CA SER A 81 6.23 -19.14 15.95
C SER A 81 7.66 -19.54 15.54
N LYS A 82 8.24 -18.88 14.53
CA LYS A 82 9.58 -19.18 13.99
C LYS A 82 10.70 -18.37 14.63
N THR A 83 10.37 -17.24 15.26
CA THR A 83 11.34 -16.32 15.88
C THR A 83 11.26 -16.31 17.41
N SER A 84 10.72 -17.38 18.01
CA SER A 84 10.43 -17.51 19.45
C SER A 84 11.63 -17.34 20.39
N ASP A 85 12.85 -17.45 19.87
CA ASP A 85 14.08 -17.47 20.67
C ASP A 85 14.58 -16.06 21.05
N SER A 86 13.96 -15.00 20.53
CA SER A 86 14.34 -13.61 20.81
C SER A 86 13.49 -12.99 21.92
N SER A 87 14.11 -12.20 22.80
CA SER A 87 13.42 -11.41 23.83
C SER A 87 12.58 -10.25 23.26
N GLU A 88 12.80 -9.88 21.99
CA GLU A 88 12.13 -8.76 21.33
C GLU A 88 11.58 -9.20 19.96
N PHE A 89 10.37 -8.75 19.64
CA PHE A 89 9.73 -8.88 18.34
C PHE A 89 9.65 -7.51 17.68
N HIS A 90 10.36 -7.32 16.57
CA HIS A 90 10.39 -6.06 15.84
C HIS A 90 9.52 -6.14 14.59
N LEU A 91 8.52 -5.26 14.53
CA LEU A 91 7.67 -5.05 13.38
C LEU A 91 7.97 -3.69 12.77
N LEU A 92 8.14 -3.60 11.45
CA LEU A 92 8.17 -2.33 10.73
C LEU A 92 6.91 -2.17 9.88
N ASP A 93 6.18 -1.09 10.07
CA ASP A 93 5.01 -0.72 9.28
C ASP A 93 5.36 0.42 8.32
N ILE A 94 5.33 0.17 7.02
CA ILE A 94 5.72 1.11 5.96
C ILE A 94 4.48 1.54 5.18
N GLY A 95 4.24 2.86 5.12
CA GLY A 95 2.97 3.40 4.65
C GLY A 95 1.86 3.12 5.66
N ALA A 96 2.18 3.36 6.94
CA ALA A 96 1.42 2.88 8.07
C ALA A 96 0.01 3.51 8.21
N GLY A 97 -0.22 4.66 7.58
CA GLY A 97 -1.48 5.38 7.67
C GLY A 97 -1.82 5.77 9.11
N SER A 98 -3.11 5.71 9.46
CA SER A 98 -3.63 6.02 10.80
C SER A 98 -3.66 4.82 11.76
N GLY A 99 -3.13 3.67 11.34
CA GLY A 99 -2.87 2.52 12.23
C GLY A 99 -4.07 1.62 12.52
N GLU A 100 -5.11 1.62 11.70
CA GLU A 100 -6.25 0.70 11.82
C GLU A 100 -5.83 -0.78 11.90
N ILE A 101 -4.73 -1.13 11.24
CA ILE A 101 -4.18 -2.49 11.28
C ILE A 101 -3.69 -2.92 12.67
N ILE A 102 -3.39 -1.95 13.56
CA ILE A 102 -3.07 -2.22 14.96
C ILE A 102 -4.26 -2.91 15.63
N ASP A 103 -5.44 -2.28 15.53
CA ASP A 103 -6.67 -2.78 16.17
C ASP A 103 -7.10 -4.12 15.59
N TRP A 104 -7.01 -4.23 14.26
CA TRP A 104 -7.55 -5.39 13.57
C TRP A 104 -6.62 -6.61 13.60
N CYS A 105 -5.31 -6.39 13.69
CA CYS A 105 -4.34 -7.48 13.59
C CYS A 105 -3.23 -7.39 14.64
N PHE A 106 -2.41 -6.34 14.65
CA PHE A 106 -1.14 -6.38 15.38
C PHE A 106 -1.32 -6.50 16.89
N ALA A 107 -2.22 -5.72 17.49
CA ALA A 107 -2.46 -5.78 18.93
C ALA A 107 -2.85 -7.19 19.37
N LYS A 108 -3.80 -7.82 18.68
CA LYS A 108 -4.29 -9.16 19.00
C LYS A 108 -3.25 -10.26 18.77
N GLU A 109 -2.50 -10.21 17.67
CA GLU A 109 -1.53 -11.26 17.36
C GLU A 109 -0.28 -11.17 18.22
N LEU A 110 0.17 -9.95 18.53
CA LEU A 110 1.35 -9.70 19.34
C LEU A 110 1.09 -9.86 20.85
N GLU A 111 -0.16 -9.87 21.30
CA GLU A 111 -0.50 -10.21 22.69
C GLU A 111 -0.01 -11.63 23.08
N LYS A 112 0.05 -12.55 22.11
CA LYS A 112 0.59 -13.91 22.31
C LYS A 112 2.06 -13.91 22.76
N ASN A 113 2.81 -12.87 22.44
CA ASN A 113 4.22 -12.74 22.83
C ASN A 113 4.40 -12.48 24.33
N ILE A 114 3.37 -11.93 25.00
CA ILE A 114 3.37 -11.71 26.45
C ILE A 114 3.54 -13.05 27.19
N GLN A 115 2.90 -14.11 26.69
CA GLN A 115 2.93 -15.44 27.31
C GLN A 115 4.34 -16.06 27.29
N ILE A 116 5.21 -15.60 26.39
CA ILE A 116 6.61 -16.05 26.25
C ILE A 116 7.61 -14.98 26.70
N ASN A 117 7.17 -13.96 27.46
CA ASN A 117 8.00 -12.85 27.95
C ASN A 117 8.77 -12.10 26.86
N ARG A 118 8.18 -11.97 25.67
CA ARG A 118 8.78 -11.25 24.54
C ARG A 118 8.16 -9.86 24.40
N GLN A 119 9.00 -8.83 24.33
CA GLN A 119 8.56 -7.44 24.11
C GLN A 119 8.22 -7.22 22.64
N ASN A 120 7.17 -6.45 22.37
CA ASN A 120 6.77 -6.11 21.00
C ASN A 120 7.15 -4.65 20.70
N ILE A 121 7.88 -4.42 19.61
CA ILE A 121 8.33 -3.08 19.21
C ILE A 121 7.87 -2.83 17.78
N ILE A 122 7.09 -1.75 17.58
CA ILE A 122 6.59 -1.32 16.28
C ILE A 122 7.36 -0.08 15.81
N HIS A 123 8.05 -0.23 14.69
CA HIS A 123 8.72 0.82 13.94
C HIS A 123 7.77 1.33 12.83
N ILE A 124 7.83 2.62 12.51
CA ILE A 124 6.85 3.28 11.64
C ILE A 124 7.56 4.12 10.59
N ILE A 125 7.18 3.96 9.31
CA ILE A 125 7.50 4.88 8.21
C ILE A 125 6.18 5.40 7.64
N GLU A 126 5.91 6.69 7.77
CA GLU A 126 4.71 7.34 7.25
C GLU A 126 5.01 8.80 6.87
N PRO A 127 4.91 9.19 5.58
CA PRO A 127 5.21 10.55 5.14
C PRO A 127 4.15 11.59 5.50
N ASN A 128 2.93 11.19 5.90
CA ASN A 128 1.88 12.11 6.34
C ASN A 128 1.90 12.28 7.87
N SER A 129 2.24 13.47 8.35
CA SER A 129 2.36 13.76 9.78
C SER A 129 1.06 13.58 10.57
N ASN A 130 -0.11 13.85 9.98
CA ASN A 130 -1.40 13.75 10.67
C ASN A 130 -1.78 12.28 10.88
N LEU A 131 -1.59 11.47 9.83
CA LEU A 131 -1.80 10.02 9.90
C LEU A 131 -0.83 9.38 10.90
N LEU A 132 0.45 9.75 10.82
CA LEU A 132 1.47 9.29 11.76
C LEU A 132 1.11 9.62 13.22
N GLN A 133 0.68 10.86 13.50
CA GLN A 133 0.27 11.25 14.85
C GLN A 133 -0.90 10.39 15.36
N THR A 134 -1.87 10.11 14.48
CA THR A 134 -3.02 9.25 14.80
C THR A 134 -2.58 7.81 15.09
N TYR A 135 -1.66 7.27 14.28
CA TYR A 135 -1.05 5.95 14.51
C TYR A 135 -0.37 5.87 15.89
N GLN A 136 0.44 6.86 16.24
CA GLN A 136 1.17 6.88 17.52
C GLN A 136 0.22 6.97 18.73
N GLN A 137 -0.87 7.74 18.62
CA GLN A 137 -1.90 7.80 19.67
C GLN A 137 -2.55 6.44 19.88
N LYS A 138 -2.92 5.76 18.78
CA LYS A 138 -3.53 4.44 18.82
C LYS A 138 -2.59 3.38 19.41
N LEU A 139 -1.29 3.44 19.08
CA LEU A 139 -0.29 2.53 19.63
C LEU A 139 -0.24 2.60 21.17
N CYS A 140 -0.39 3.80 21.75
CA CYS A 140 -0.41 4.02 23.20
C CYS A 140 -1.62 3.41 23.92
N GLU A 141 -2.66 3.00 23.21
CA GLU A 141 -3.84 2.34 23.80
C GLU A 141 -3.53 0.89 24.23
N TYR A 142 -2.46 0.30 23.70
CA TYR A 142 -2.08 -1.11 23.94
C TYR A 142 -0.77 -1.21 24.73
N SER A 143 -0.87 -1.55 26.01
CA SER A 143 0.27 -1.57 26.94
C SER A 143 1.38 -2.57 26.60
N HIS A 144 1.07 -3.60 25.81
CA HIS A 144 2.02 -4.62 25.36
C HIS A 144 2.71 -4.28 24.03
N LEU A 145 2.42 -3.12 23.45
CA LEU A 145 3.07 -2.62 22.25
C LEU A 145 3.98 -1.43 22.59
N GLY A 146 5.26 -1.55 22.27
CA GLY A 146 6.23 -0.47 22.37
C GLY A 146 6.40 0.25 21.03
N GLN A 147 6.61 1.57 21.09
CA GLN A 147 7.02 2.34 19.92
C GLN A 147 8.54 2.26 19.75
N GLY A 148 8.97 1.87 18.55
CA GLY A 148 10.36 1.90 18.13
C GLY A 148 10.72 3.19 17.37
N ILE A 149 11.52 3.02 16.32
CA ILE A 149 11.94 4.10 15.42
C ILE A 149 10.74 4.59 14.61
N VAL A 150 10.56 5.90 14.56
CA VAL A 150 9.54 6.58 13.76
C VAL A 150 10.22 7.49 12.74
N TYR A 151 9.85 7.34 11.48
CA TYR A 151 10.34 8.16 10.39
C TYR A 151 9.17 8.80 9.63
N ASN A 152 9.12 10.13 9.66
CA ASN A 152 8.18 10.93 8.90
C ASN A 152 8.80 11.29 7.54
N GLY A 153 8.73 10.35 6.60
CA GLY A 153 9.36 10.45 5.30
C GLY A 153 8.99 9.28 4.42
N ARG A 154 9.65 9.17 3.27
CA ARG A 154 9.37 8.13 2.28
C ARG A 154 10.33 6.96 2.46
N PRO A 155 9.90 5.71 2.23
CA PRO A 155 10.82 4.58 2.29
C PRO A 155 11.97 4.69 1.27
N GLN A 156 11.74 5.37 0.14
CA GLN A 156 12.76 5.67 -0.87
C GLN A 156 13.97 6.44 -0.32
N ASP A 157 13.80 7.25 0.72
CA ASP A 157 14.87 8.03 1.33
C ASP A 157 16.02 7.15 1.88
N TYR A 158 15.77 5.83 2.03
CA TYR A 158 16.75 4.85 2.48
C TYR A 158 17.56 4.16 1.37
N PHE A 159 17.09 4.16 0.12
CA PHE A 159 17.71 3.39 -0.97
C PHE A 159 17.84 4.13 -2.31
N ASP A 160 17.10 5.22 -2.52
CA ASP A 160 17.25 6.09 -3.68
C ASP A 160 18.42 7.06 -3.45
N MET A 161 19.64 6.53 -3.62
CA MET A 161 20.83 7.35 -3.76
C MET A 161 20.87 7.91 -5.17
N ASP A 162 20.28 9.08 -5.37
CA ASP A 162 20.25 9.73 -6.68
C ASP A 162 21.69 10.14 -7.07
N ASP A 163 22.36 9.33 -7.89
CA ASP A 163 23.66 9.63 -8.55
C ASP A 163 23.55 10.81 -9.54
N ASN A 164 22.36 11.38 -9.73
CA ASN A 164 22.08 12.50 -10.63
C ASN A 164 22.24 13.90 -10.00
N VAL A 165 22.97 14.04 -8.88
CA VAL A 165 23.55 15.34 -8.48
C VAL A 165 24.81 15.64 -9.31
N ASN A 166 24.74 15.44 -10.62
CA ASN A 166 25.69 15.95 -11.60
C ASN A 166 25.22 17.31 -12.10
N ASN A 167 25.11 18.29 -11.19
CA ASN A 167 25.10 19.70 -11.58
C ASN A 167 25.75 20.58 -10.51
N LYS A 168 27.04 20.82 -10.74
CA LYS A 168 27.73 22.10 -10.57
C LYS A 168 27.59 22.80 -9.21
N THR A 169 28.30 22.28 -8.22
CA THR A 169 29.25 23.10 -7.46
C THR A 169 30.36 22.19 -6.94
N ASN A 170 31.61 22.59 -7.18
CA ASN A 170 32.80 21.99 -6.58
C ASN A 170 32.88 22.32 -5.08
N ASP A 171 31.82 22.01 -4.33
CA ASP A 171 31.84 22.12 -2.88
C ASP A 171 31.81 20.70 -2.31
N LYS A 172 33.00 20.14 -2.15
CA LYS A 172 33.27 18.88 -1.44
C LYS A 172 33.10 19.04 0.09
N SER A 173 32.16 19.89 0.52
CA SER A 173 31.87 20.13 1.92
C SER A 173 30.36 19.98 2.16
N ASN A 174 30.00 18.92 2.88
CA ASN A 174 28.77 18.79 3.65
C ASN A 174 27.44 19.12 2.93
N LYS A 175 27.01 18.28 1.99
CA LYS A 175 25.57 17.93 2.03
C LYS A 175 25.39 17.05 3.25
N LEU A 176 24.95 17.66 4.35
CA LEU A 176 24.52 16.95 5.55
C LEU A 176 23.70 15.74 5.09
N ARG A 177 24.24 14.55 5.35
CA ARG A 177 23.46 13.33 5.50
C ARG A 177 22.30 13.72 6.38
N MET A 178 21.08 13.84 5.84
CA MET A 178 19.96 13.57 6.71
C MET A 178 20.12 12.08 7.01
N GLU A 179 20.72 11.81 8.16
CA GLU A 179 20.73 10.50 8.80
C GLU A 179 19.27 10.17 9.06
N ALA A 180 18.53 9.76 8.02
CA ALA A 180 17.29 9.05 8.21
C ALA A 180 17.68 7.89 9.14
N PRO A 181 17.11 7.80 10.37
CA PRO A 181 17.47 6.73 11.28
C PRO A 181 17.03 5.45 10.59
N LEU A 182 17.98 4.76 9.96
CA LEU A 182 17.77 3.40 9.48
C LEU A 182 17.43 2.60 10.73
N PRO A 183 16.39 1.76 10.70
CA PRO A 183 16.39 0.61 11.58
C PRO A 183 17.59 -0.25 11.15
N LEU A 184 18.77 0.02 11.71
CA LEU A 184 19.89 -0.94 11.76
C LEU A 184 19.54 -2.14 12.67
N ILE A 185 18.28 -2.22 13.10
CA ILE A 185 17.69 -3.24 13.94
C ILE A 185 17.12 -4.31 13.00
N PRO A 186 17.58 -5.57 13.10
CA PRO A 186 16.98 -6.67 12.38
C PRO A 186 15.49 -6.81 12.71
N LEU A 187 14.66 -7.01 11.69
CA LEU A 187 13.20 -7.02 11.78
C LEU A 187 12.64 -8.44 11.69
N ASP A 188 11.63 -8.75 12.50
CA ASP A 188 10.88 -10.02 12.43
C ASP A 188 9.82 -9.94 11.32
N PHE A 189 9.11 -8.82 11.24
CA PHE A 189 8.01 -8.64 10.31
C PHE A 189 8.02 -7.24 9.69
N ILE A 190 7.76 -7.15 8.39
CA ILE A 190 7.63 -5.88 7.68
C ILE A 190 6.27 -5.86 6.99
N ASN A 191 5.44 -4.87 7.31
CA ASN A 191 4.13 -4.65 6.70
C ASN A 191 4.18 -3.51 5.69
N CYS A 192 3.60 -3.73 4.51
CA CYS A 192 3.55 -2.77 3.41
C CYS A 192 2.19 -2.85 2.71
N ILE A 193 1.15 -2.30 3.34
CA ILE A 193 -0.20 -2.24 2.77
C ILE A 193 -0.35 -0.92 1.99
N HIS A 194 -0.77 -1.00 0.73
CA HIS A 194 -0.96 0.10 -0.24
C HIS A 194 0.27 0.97 -0.53
N MET A 195 1.39 0.80 0.18
CA MET A 195 2.60 1.61 0.01
C MET A 195 3.20 1.49 -1.40
N ILE A 196 3.19 0.30 -2.01
CA ILE A 196 3.74 0.05 -3.37
C ILE A 196 3.12 0.97 -4.43
N ASN A 197 1.90 1.47 -4.18
CA ASN A 197 1.23 2.40 -5.08
C ASN A 197 1.98 3.73 -5.24
N TYR A 198 2.86 4.06 -4.29
CA TYR A 198 3.60 5.31 -4.19
C TYR A 198 5.10 5.17 -4.41
N LEU A 199 5.60 3.99 -4.80
CA LEU A 199 7.03 3.80 -5.03
C LEU A 199 7.53 4.58 -6.25
N VAL A 200 6.75 4.61 -7.33
CA VAL A 200 7.14 5.18 -8.62
C VAL A 200 6.47 6.55 -8.81
N ASP A 201 7.27 7.60 -9.00
CA ASP A 201 6.76 8.94 -9.32
C ASP A 201 6.52 9.08 -10.84
N ILE A 202 5.27 8.90 -11.25
CA ILE A 202 4.86 8.97 -12.66
C ILE A 202 4.94 10.38 -13.27
N THR A 203 5.13 11.42 -12.44
CA THR A 203 5.35 12.80 -12.93
C THR A 203 6.74 13.00 -13.49
N THR A 204 7.69 12.13 -13.14
CA THR A 204 9.06 12.22 -13.64
C THR A 204 9.12 11.83 -15.12
N PRO A 205 9.94 12.47 -15.97
CA PRO A 205 10.00 12.18 -17.40
C PRO A 205 10.38 10.73 -17.71
N LYS A 206 11.26 10.15 -16.89
CA LYS A 206 11.77 8.79 -17.01
C LYS A 206 11.52 8.08 -15.69
N ILE A 207 10.82 6.95 -15.75
CA ILE A 207 10.58 6.06 -14.61
C ILE A 207 11.32 4.74 -14.84
N ASP A 208 11.65 4.03 -13.75
CA ASP A 208 12.11 2.64 -13.80
C ASP A 208 11.41 1.82 -12.71
N PRO A 209 10.13 1.46 -12.93
CA PRO A 209 9.32 0.77 -11.93
C PRO A 209 9.93 -0.54 -11.46
N SER A 210 10.66 -1.23 -12.35
CA SER A 210 11.31 -2.48 -12.00
C SER A 210 12.44 -2.25 -11.01
N ASN A 211 13.32 -1.29 -11.28
CA ASN A 211 14.41 -0.97 -10.36
C ASN A 211 13.90 -0.41 -9.02
N ASP A 212 12.85 0.42 -9.02
CA ASP A 212 12.26 0.97 -7.80
C ASP A 212 11.71 -0.15 -6.89
N ILE A 213 10.95 -1.09 -7.46
CA ILE A 213 10.41 -2.25 -6.74
C ILE A 213 11.55 -3.18 -6.26
N ILE A 214 12.54 -3.45 -7.11
CA ILE A 214 13.68 -4.30 -6.76
C ILE A 214 14.49 -3.68 -5.60
N SER A 215 14.77 -2.39 -5.68
CA SER A 215 15.54 -1.66 -4.66
C SER A 215 14.80 -1.65 -3.34
N PHE A 216 13.50 -1.36 -3.35
CA PHE A 216 12.63 -1.46 -2.18
C PHE A 216 12.64 -2.86 -1.54
N CYS A 217 12.47 -3.92 -2.35
CA CYS A 217 12.45 -5.30 -1.85
C CYS A 217 13.82 -5.75 -1.34
N LYS A 218 14.92 -5.34 -1.98
CA LYS A 218 16.28 -5.61 -1.49
C LYS A 218 16.54 -4.91 -0.16
N PHE A 219 16.16 -3.63 -0.06
CA PHE A 219 16.26 -2.87 1.17
C PHE A 219 15.52 -3.57 2.31
N THR A 220 14.22 -3.83 2.15
CA THR A 220 13.41 -4.47 3.20
C THR A 220 13.88 -5.90 3.52
N TYR A 221 14.28 -6.69 2.52
CA TYR A 221 14.80 -8.05 2.75
C TYR A 221 16.15 -8.06 3.48
N SER A 222 16.98 -7.02 3.28
CA SER A 222 18.24 -6.88 4.00
C SER A 222 18.03 -6.69 5.52
N LEU A 223 16.91 -6.09 5.92
CA LEU A 223 16.56 -5.85 7.32
C LEU A 223 15.99 -7.09 8.02
N LEU A 224 15.50 -8.10 7.28
CA LEU A 224 14.85 -9.26 7.88
C LEU A 224 15.82 -10.15 8.67
N LYS A 225 15.39 -10.57 9.86
CA LYS A 225 15.93 -11.71 10.60
C LYS A 225 15.67 -13.02 9.85
N PRO A 226 16.51 -14.06 10.03
CA PRO A 226 16.17 -15.42 9.63
C PRO A 226 14.87 -15.90 10.29
N GLY A 227 13.89 -16.30 9.49
CA GLY A 227 12.53 -16.66 9.91
C GLY A 227 11.50 -15.53 9.73
N GLY A 228 11.96 -14.31 9.42
CA GLY A 228 11.11 -13.14 9.22
C GLY A 228 10.39 -13.11 7.87
N ALA A 229 9.46 -12.16 7.72
CA ALA A 229 8.68 -11.98 6.50
C ALA A 229 8.36 -10.52 6.17
N ILE A 230 8.28 -10.21 4.88
CA ILE A 230 7.67 -8.99 4.34
C ILE A 230 6.28 -9.34 3.81
N TYR A 231 5.28 -8.56 4.18
CA TYR A 231 3.91 -8.66 3.72
C TYR A 231 3.56 -7.41 2.90
N ILE A 232 3.32 -7.60 1.61
CA ILE A 232 3.00 -6.54 0.66
C ILE A 232 1.58 -6.76 0.17
N ALA A 233 0.71 -5.76 0.29
CA ALA A 233 -0.65 -5.85 -0.26
C ALA A 233 -1.03 -4.54 -0.96
N TYR A 234 -1.65 -4.60 -2.13
CA TYR A 234 -2.12 -3.41 -2.85
C TYR A 234 -3.29 -3.75 -3.78
N LEU A 235 -4.17 -2.77 -3.96
CA LEU A 235 -5.18 -2.81 -5.02
C LEU A 235 -4.48 -2.41 -6.32
N ASP A 236 -4.63 -3.25 -7.34
CA ASP A 236 -4.09 -3.01 -8.66
C ASP A 236 -5.13 -2.28 -9.52
N VAL A 237 -5.08 -0.94 -9.48
CA VAL A 237 -6.09 -0.08 -10.14
C VAL A 237 -5.53 0.64 -11.37
N LEU A 238 -4.29 0.36 -11.77
CA LEU A 238 -3.63 1.00 -12.91
C LEU A 238 -4.13 0.51 -14.27
N ASP A 239 -4.56 -0.76 -14.36
CA ASP A 239 -5.23 -1.29 -15.55
C ASP A 239 -6.55 -0.56 -15.87
N LEU A 240 -7.05 0.27 -14.93
CA LEU A 240 -8.28 1.04 -15.11
C LEU A 240 -8.15 2.27 -16.00
N PHE A 241 -6.94 2.72 -16.32
CA PHE A 241 -6.76 3.88 -17.19
C PHE A 241 -6.15 3.50 -18.54
N ASN A 242 -6.19 2.21 -18.85
CA ASN A 242 -5.73 1.67 -20.11
C ASN A 242 -6.79 1.90 -21.20
N ILE A 243 -6.86 3.12 -21.73
CA ILE A 243 -7.71 3.52 -22.86
C ILE A 243 -6.94 3.22 -24.15
N ASN A 244 -6.83 1.95 -24.50
CA ASN A 244 -6.53 1.53 -25.87
C ASN A 244 -7.72 0.65 -26.32
N ASP A 245 -8.85 1.29 -26.57
CA ASP A 245 -9.77 0.79 -27.60
C ASP A 245 -9.54 1.69 -28.81
N ASP A 246 -9.25 1.08 -29.95
CA ASP A 246 -8.68 1.64 -31.20
C ASP A 246 -9.54 2.72 -31.92
N ASP A 247 -10.51 3.38 -31.26
CA ASP A 247 -11.54 4.20 -31.93
C ASP A 247 -11.71 5.65 -31.41
N ASP A 248 -10.99 6.13 -30.39
CA ASP A 248 -11.11 7.52 -29.89
C ASP A 248 -9.88 8.39 -30.27
N GLU A 249 -9.94 9.01 -31.45
CA GLU A 249 -8.94 9.98 -31.95
C GLU A 249 -8.86 11.29 -31.13
N ASP A 250 -9.79 11.52 -30.20
CA ASP A 250 -9.95 12.81 -29.49
C ASP A 250 -9.52 12.80 -28.01
N ASN A 251 -8.98 11.70 -27.50
CA ASN A 251 -8.49 11.66 -26.11
C ASN A 251 -7.05 12.17 -26.01
N ASP A 252 -6.89 13.44 -25.64
CA ASP A 252 -5.62 14.12 -25.35
C ASP A 252 -4.93 13.60 -24.05
N TYR A 253 -5.19 12.33 -23.70
CA TYR A 253 -4.47 11.62 -22.65
C TYR A 253 -3.06 11.33 -23.16
N ASN A 254 -2.10 12.11 -22.66
CA ASN A 254 -0.69 12.02 -23.01
C ASN A 254 -0.21 10.56 -23.05
N GLU A 255 0.02 10.02 -24.26
CA GLU A 255 0.49 8.66 -24.57
C GLU A 255 1.63 8.21 -23.64
N GLN A 256 2.50 9.15 -23.23
CA GLN A 256 3.59 8.92 -22.30
C GLN A 256 3.12 8.48 -20.91
N THR A 257 2.04 9.06 -20.39
CA THR A 257 1.47 8.70 -19.09
C THR A 257 0.91 7.29 -19.13
N TYR A 258 0.26 6.93 -20.23
CA TYR A 258 -0.26 5.59 -20.43
C TYR A 258 0.85 4.54 -20.49
N GLN A 259 1.89 4.77 -21.30
CA GLN A 259 3.07 3.90 -21.36
C GLN A 259 3.71 3.71 -19.98
N LYS A 260 3.77 4.77 -19.17
CA LYS A 260 4.27 4.70 -17.78
C LYS A 260 3.41 3.81 -16.89
N ILE A 261 2.08 3.95 -16.97
CA ILE A 261 1.12 3.13 -16.23
C ILE A 261 1.29 1.64 -16.60
N GLN A 262 1.44 1.33 -17.89
CA GLN A 262 1.71 -0.04 -18.35
C GLN A 262 3.04 -0.59 -17.82
N GLN A 263 4.10 0.22 -17.82
CA GLN A 263 5.41 -0.19 -17.28
C GLN A 263 5.30 -0.54 -15.80
N ILE A 264 4.57 0.26 -15.02
CA ILE A 264 4.38 0.00 -13.59
C ILE A 264 3.58 -1.26 -13.36
N THR A 265 2.46 -1.43 -14.08
CA THR A 265 1.59 -2.60 -13.94
C THR A 265 2.33 -3.87 -14.34
N SER A 266 3.07 -3.84 -15.45
CA SER A 266 3.89 -4.97 -15.90
C SER A 266 4.98 -5.32 -14.89
N ALA A 267 5.68 -4.32 -14.32
CA ALA A 267 6.70 -4.54 -13.31
C ALA A 267 6.12 -5.12 -12.01
N ARG A 268 5.00 -4.58 -11.53
CA ARG A 268 4.27 -5.09 -10.36
C ARG A 268 3.80 -6.53 -10.57
N ASN A 269 3.19 -6.82 -11.71
CA ASN A 269 2.72 -8.17 -12.02
C ASN A 269 3.90 -9.17 -12.07
N SER A 270 4.95 -8.87 -12.83
CA SER A 270 6.13 -9.74 -12.96
C SER A 270 6.86 -9.96 -11.62
N LEU A 271 7.16 -8.88 -10.90
CA LEU A 271 7.98 -8.97 -9.68
C LEU A 271 7.16 -9.42 -8.46
N LEU A 272 5.97 -8.86 -8.26
CA LEU A 272 5.18 -9.00 -7.02
C LEU A 272 4.00 -9.96 -7.14
N TYR A 273 3.56 -10.34 -8.34
CA TYR A 273 2.54 -11.38 -8.48
C TYR A 273 3.12 -12.71 -8.98
N GLU A 274 3.89 -12.69 -10.07
CA GLU A 274 4.53 -13.89 -10.63
C GLU A 274 5.74 -14.35 -9.80
N GLY A 275 6.32 -13.45 -9.01
CA GLY A 275 7.36 -13.78 -8.03
C GLY A 275 8.78 -13.69 -8.56
N ASN A 276 9.00 -13.04 -9.70
CA ASN A 276 10.34 -12.86 -10.29
C ASN A 276 11.25 -12.00 -9.38
N ILE A 277 10.72 -11.35 -8.35
CA ILE A 277 11.52 -10.68 -7.33
C ILE A 277 12.51 -11.62 -6.62
N ILE A 278 12.21 -12.91 -6.56
CA ILE A 278 13.06 -13.90 -5.86
C ILE A 278 14.45 -14.01 -6.48
N ASP A 279 14.56 -13.95 -7.80
CA ASP A 279 15.84 -14.01 -8.51
C ASP A 279 16.76 -12.85 -8.10
N HIS A 280 16.17 -11.69 -7.80
CA HIS A 280 16.90 -10.51 -7.34
C HIS A 280 17.30 -10.57 -5.86
N LEU A 281 16.63 -11.39 -5.05
CA LEU A 281 16.90 -11.59 -3.62
C LEU A 281 17.88 -12.75 -3.36
N HIS A 282 18.17 -13.58 -4.36
CA HIS A 282 19.08 -14.72 -4.25
C HIS A 282 20.58 -14.35 -4.14
N SER A 283 20.94 -13.06 -4.08
CA SER A 283 22.35 -12.65 -3.93
C SER A 283 22.98 -13.17 -2.63
N SER A 284 24.26 -13.58 -2.70
CA SER A 284 24.95 -14.22 -1.56
C SER A 284 25.09 -13.33 -0.34
N GLU A 285 25.15 -12.01 -0.53
CA GLU A 285 25.30 -11.02 0.54
C GLU A 285 24.02 -10.86 1.38
N LEU A 286 22.83 -10.92 0.75
CA LEU A 286 21.55 -10.81 1.46
C LEU A 286 21.14 -12.08 2.20
N ASN A 287 21.76 -13.20 1.86
CA ASN A 287 21.38 -14.55 2.31
C ASN A 287 22.29 -15.11 3.41
N VAL A 288 23.21 -14.30 3.95
CA VAL A 288 24.05 -14.64 5.09
C VAL A 288 23.75 -13.65 6.22
N CYS A 289 23.14 -14.13 7.30
CA CYS A 289 22.93 -13.33 8.51
C CYS A 289 23.99 -13.70 9.54
N GLU A 290 24.75 -12.72 10.03
CA GLU A 290 25.56 -12.88 11.24
C GLU A 290 24.63 -12.71 12.45
N VAL A 291 24.55 -13.74 13.29
CA VAL A 291 23.81 -13.68 14.54
C VAL A 291 24.82 -13.64 15.67
N ASP A 292 24.81 -12.54 16.43
CA ASP A 292 25.53 -12.44 17.69
C ASP A 292 24.63 -13.08 18.76
N TYR A 293 25.01 -14.27 19.22
CA TYR A 293 24.44 -14.81 20.44
C TYR A 293 25.19 -14.15 21.60
N ASP A 294 24.48 -13.41 22.44
CA ASP A 294 24.96 -13.05 23.77
C ASP A 294 25.04 -14.35 24.59
N SER A 295 26.15 -15.09 24.44
CA SER A 295 26.48 -16.17 25.36
C SER A 295 26.98 -15.54 26.64
N ASP A 296 26.28 -15.76 27.75
CA ASP A 296 26.66 -15.39 29.12
C ASP A 296 28.01 -15.97 29.60
N ASP A 297 28.74 -16.69 28.75
CA ASP A 297 30.07 -17.17 29.05
C ASP A 297 31.11 -16.08 28.82
N MET A 298 31.48 -15.43 29.93
CA MET A 298 32.70 -14.67 30.14
C MET A 298 33.96 -15.47 29.74
N ILE A 299 34.26 -15.61 28.46
CA ILE A 299 35.61 -15.83 27.88
C ILE A 299 35.57 -15.33 26.43
N GLY A 300 36.35 -14.29 26.15
CA GLY A 300 36.35 -13.54 24.89
C GLY A 300 36.73 -14.33 23.63
N ASN A 301 35.75 -15.02 23.04
CA ASN A 301 35.74 -15.49 21.65
C ASN A 301 34.28 -15.72 21.21
N SER A 302 33.49 -14.65 21.02
CA SER A 302 32.17 -14.76 20.39
C SER A 302 32.35 -15.16 18.92
N ARG A 303 32.21 -16.46 18.62
CA ARG A 303 32.12 -16.94 17.25
C ARG A 303 30.77 -16.50 16.69
N LYS A 304 30.77 -15.45 15.86
CA LYS A 304 29.59 -15.05 15.08
C LYS A 304 29.09 -16.23 14.26
N HIS A 305 27.90 -16.75 14.59
CA HIS A 305 27.31 -17.83 13.80
C HIS A 305 26.66 -17.24 12.56
N LYS A 306 27.16 -17.64 11.39
CA LYS A 306 26.58 -17.29 10.10
C LYS A 306 25.41 -18.22 9.81
N THR A 307 24.19 -17.70 9.88
CA THR A 307 22.98 -18.42 9.46
C THR A 307 22.78 -18.20 7.97
N LYS A 308 22.79 -19.29 7.20
CA LYS A 308 22.40 -19.24 5.79
C LYS A 308 20.88 -19.18 5.66
N THR A 309 20.42 -18.33 4.76
CA THR A 309 18.99 -18.16 4.48
C THR A 309 18.70 -18.26 3.00
N ILE A 310 17.45 -18.53 2.66
CA ILE A 310 16.95 -18.49 1.28
C ILE A 310 15.63 -17.71 1.24
N PRO A 311 15.42 -16.90 0.20
CA PRO A 311 14.15 -16.23 0.02
C PRO A 311 13.09 -17.24 -0.42
N LYS A 312 11.87 -17.11 0.10
CA LYS A 312 10.69 -17.87 -0.33
C LYS A 312 9.55 -16.91 -0.62
N PHE A 313 8.79 -17.19 -1.67
CA PHE A 313 7.72 -16.33 -2.13
C PHE A 313 6.37 -17.03 -2.17
N ASN A 314 5.33 -16.29 -1.83
CA ASN A 314 3.94 -16.65 -2.06
C ASN A 314 3.16 -15.41 -2.49
N SER A 315 2.30 -15.53 -3.49
CA SER A 315 1.40 -14.46 -3.90
C SER A 315 -0.04 -14.94 -4.02
N TYR A 316 -0.97 -14.00 -3.93
CA TYR A 316 -2.40 -14.19 -4.11
C TYR A 316 -2.96 -13.03 -4.93
N LYS A 317 -3.92 -13.33 -5.81
CA LYS A 317 -4.74 -12.35 -6.51
C LYS A 317 -6.18 -12.60 -6.10
N LEU A 318 -6.68 -11.77 -5.20
CA LEU A 318 -8.02 -11.90 -4.63
C LEU A 318 -8.99 -11.00 -5.41
N PRO A 319 -10.22 -11.48 -5.70
CA PRO A 319 -11.25 -10.62 -6.26
C PRO A 319 -11.69 -9.63 -5.18
N SER A 320 -11.37 -8.36 -5.37
CA SER A 320 -11.74 -7.26 -4.47
C SER A 320 -12.57 -6.25 -5.24
N SER A 321 -13.14 -5.27 -4.55
CA SER A 321 -13.92 -4.22 -5.16
C SER A 321 -13.85 -2.92 -4.36
N LEU A 322 -13.95 -1.82 -5.09
CA LEU A 322 -14.26 -0.50 -4.53
C LEU A 322 -15.76 -0.25 -4.64
N TYR A 323 -16.31 0.45 -3.66
CA TYR A 323 -17.74 0.74 -3.60
C TYR A 323 -18.00 2.20 -3.25
N ALA A 324 -18.97 2.80 -3.93
CA ALA A 324 -19.29 4.21 -3.75
C ALA A 324 -20.79 4.46 -3.86
N LYS A 325 -21.30 5.44 -3.11
CA LYS A 325 -22.73 5.78 -3.17
C LYS A 325 -23.11 6.46 -4.48
N SER A 326 -22.17 7.20 -5.06
CA SER A 326 -22.31 7.93 -6.33
C SER A 326 -21.14 7.64 -7.28
N LEU A 327 -21.31 7.96 -8.57
CA LEU A 327 -20.21 7.92 -9.55
C LEU A 327 -19.12 8.95 -9.23
N ALA A 328 -19.49 10.09 -8.63
CA ALA A 328 -18.56 11.11 -8.18
C ALA A 328 -17.68 10.63 -7.01
N ASP A 329 -18.23 9.86 -6.07
CA ASP A 329 -17.42 9.23 -5.02
C ASP A 329 -16.55 8.11 -5.60
N MET A 330 -17.02 7.40 -6.63
CA MET A 330 -16.23 6.39 -7.33
C MET A 330 -15.02 7.03 -8.05
N SER A 331 -15.20 8.18 -8.72
CA SER A 331 -14.08 8.88 -9.36
C SER A 331 -13.03 9.34 -8.36
N VAL A 332 -13.43 9.75 -7.16
CA VAL A 332 -12.48 10.02 -6.07
C VAL A 332 -11.72 8.76 -5.67
N LEU A 333 -12.39 7.61 -5.47
CA LEU A 333 -11.72 6.36 -5.13
C LEU A 333 -10.69 5.92 -6.18
N LEU A 334 -10.96 6.19 -7.46
CA LEU A 334 -10.01 5.92 -8.54
C LEU A 334 -8.81 6.88 -8.59
N LEU A 335 -8.79 7.95 -7.80
CA LEU A 335 -7.61 8.79 -7.66
C LEU A 335 -6.46 8.06 -6.94
N ILE A 336 -6.69 6.96 -6.23
CA ILE A 336 -5.69 6.30 -5.36
C ILE A 336 -4.33 6.07 -6.05
N ASP A 337 -4.33 5.60 -7.30
CA ASP A 337 -3.08 5.37 -8.07
C ASP A 337 -2.66 6.57 -8.94
N GLN A 338 -3.48 7.63 -8.96
CA GLN A 338 -3.16 8.93 -9.55
C GLN A 338 -2.60 9.91 -8.51
N LEU A 339 -2.73 9.62 -7.20
CA LEU A 339 -2.15 10.41 -6.11
C LEU A 339 -0.63 10.57 -6.21
N PRO A 340 0.18 9.64 -6.77
CA PRO A 340 1.58 9.93 -7.07
C PRO A 340 1.79 11.15 -7.99
N LYS A 341 0.80 11.53 -8.84
CA LYS A 341 0.84 12.79 -9.61
C LYS A 341 0.66 14.03 -8.74
N VAL A 342 -0.06 13.84 -7.66
CA VAL A 342 -0.48 14.86 -6.72
C VAL A 342 0.63 14.97 -5.68
N LYS A 343 1.70 15.70 -6.00
CA LYS A 343 2.83 15.90 -5.07
C LYS A 343 2.29 16.23 -3.67
N ASN A 344 2.58 15.40 -2.68
CA ASN A 344 2.16 15.63 -1.29
C ASN A 344 2.74 16.98 -0.79
N ASN A 345 1.96 18.05 -0.91
CA ASN A 345 2.34 19.41 -0.61
C ASN A 345 1.09 20.30 -0.44
N GLU A 346 1.31 21.55 -0.04
CA GLU A 346 0.25 22.51 0.24
C GLU A 346 -0.28 23.23 -1.03
N LYS A 347 0.07 22.78 -2.23
CA LYS A 347 -0.53 23.34 -3.45
C LYS A 347 -1.97 22.87 -3.57
N ARG A 348 -2.82 23.72 -4.17
CA ARG A 348 -4.20 23.35 -4.50
C ARG A 348 -4.23 22.14 -5.42
N PHE A 349 -5.19 21.26 -5.17
CA PHE A 349 -5.49 20.13 -6.03
C PHE A 349 -5.98 20.59 -7.40
N ASP A 350 -5.50 19.93 -8.45
CA ASP A 350 -5.98 20.17 -9.81
C ASP A 350 -7.31 19.43 -10.00
N ILE A 351 -8.40 20.16 -9.80
CA ILE A 351 -9.76 19.61 -9.88
C ILE A 351 -10.07 18.98 -11.25
N LYS A 352 -9.39 19.43 -12.31
CA LYS A 352 -9.56 18.88 -13.66
C LYS A 352 -9.23 17.40 -13.73
N LEU A 353 -8.29 16.92 -12.91
CA LEU A 353 -7.97 15.50 -12.83
C LEU A 353 -9.20 14.69 -12.39
N LEU A 354 -9.94 15.19 -11.39
CA LEU A 354 -11.14 14.53 -10.89
C LEU A 354 -12.31 14.65 -11.88
N GLU A 355 -12.48 15.81 -12.51
CA GLU A 355 -13.48 16.03 -13.57
C GLU A 355 -13.30 15.04 -14.73
N ASN A 356 -12.07 14.90 -15.24
CA ASN A 356 -11.76 13.97 -16.34
C ASN A 356 -12.07 12.50 -15.97
N ILE A 357 -11.74 12.07 -14.74
CA ILE A 357 -12.04 10.70 -14.28
C ILE A 357 -13.55 10.51 -14.16
N LEU A 358 -14.27 11.51 -13.66
CA LEU A 358 -15.71 11.45 -13.51
C LEU A 358 -16.41 11.32 -14.87
N GLU A 359 -16.00 12.11 -15.87
CA GLU A 359 -16.53 12.01 -17.24
C GLU A 359 -16.35 10.58 -17.80
N GLN A 360 -15.14 10.02 -17.70
CA GLN A 360 -14.88 8.65 -18.16
C GLN A 360 -15.75 7.59 -17.45
N ILE A 361 -15.93 7.72 -16.14
CA ILE A 361 -16.79 6.80 -15.38
C ILE A 361 -18.25 6.93 -15.80
N LYS A 362 -18.74 8.15 -16.04
CA LYS A 362 -20.12 8.38 -16.50
C LYS A 362 -20.32 7.80 -17.89
N ASP A 363 -19.39 7.97 -18.81
CA ASP A 363 -19.44 7.39 -20.14
C ASP A 363 -19.51 5.86 -20.07
N ILE A 364 -18.66 5.22 -19.26
CA ILE A 364 -18.69 3.77 -19.04
C ILE A 364 -20.03 3.33 -18.45
N ALA A 365 -20.59 4.09 -17.50
CA ALA A 365 -21.89 3.79 -16.91
C ALA A 365 -23.04 3.81 -17.93
N MET A 366 -22.90 4.60 -19.01
CA MET A 366 -23.90 4.70 -20.09
C MET A 366 -23.82 3.58 -21.12
N ILE A 367 -22.66 2.92 -21.29
CA ILE A 367 -22.47 1.91 -22.32
C ILE A 367 -23.43 0.72 -22.07
N PRO A 368 -24.31 0.38 -23.03
CA PRO A 368 -25.20 -0.76 -22.90
C PRO A 368 -24.39 -2.06 -22.95
N VAL A 369 -24.61 -2.93 -21.97
CA VAL A 369 -23.87 -4.20 -21.85
C VAL A 369 -24.63 -5.29 -22.59
N GLY A 370 -23.97 -5.92 -23.57
CA GLY A 370 -24.49 -7.13 -24.20
C GLY A 370 -24.60 -8.29 -23.20
N GLU A 371 -25.51 -9.23 -23.46
CA GLU A 371 -25.71 -10.38 -22.59
C GLU A 371 -24.40 -11.14 -22.36
N GLY A 372 -24.03 -11.35 -21.08
CA GLY A 372 -22.79 -12.04 -20.69
C GLY A 372 -21.50 -11.20 -20.73
N LYS A 373 -21.56 -9.93 -21.14
CA LYS A 373 -20.42 -9.00 -21.06
C LYS A 373 -20.44 -8.24 -19.72
N LYS A 374 -19.29 -7.74 -19.28
CA LYS A 374 -19.19 -6.78 -18.16
C LYS A 374 -18.89 -5.39 -18.72
N LYS A 375 -19.36 -4.34 -18.05
CA LYS A 375 -18.83 -2.98 -18.31
C LYS A 375 -17.34 -2.96 -18.04
N ARG A 376 -16.66 -1.97 -18.62
CA ARG A 376 -15.27 -1.70 -18.32
C ARG A 376 -15.07 -1.62 -16.81
N PHE A 377 -14.02 -2.29 -16.32
CA PHE A 377 -13.69 -2.42 -14.89
C PHE A 377 -14.73 -3.15 -14.03
N GLY A 378 -15.68 -3.83 -14.65
CA GLY A 378 -16.82 -4.41 -13.95
C GLY A 378 -17.69 -3.36 -13.26
N LEU A 379 -17.71 -2.11 -13.76
CA LEU A 379 -18.56 -1.06 -13.19
C LEU A 379 -20.02 -1.50 -13.21
N GLU A 380 -20.64 -1.64 -12.04
CA GLU A 380 -22.02 -2.08 -11.91
C GLU A 380 -22.67 -1.54 -10.64
N ARG A 381 -23.99 -1.73 -10.52
CA ARG A 381 -24.69 -1.53 -9.26
C ARG A 381 -24.63 -2.83 -8.45
N GLY A 382 -24.06 -2.76 -7.25
CA GLY A 382 -23.93 -3.89 -6.33
C GLY A 382 -24.50 -3.59 -4.94
N MET A 383 -24.95 -4.62 -4.23
CA MET A 383 -25.41 -4.47 -2.85
C MET A 383 -24.22 -4.58 -1.90
N ARG A 384 -24.05 -3.60 -0.99
CA ARG A 384 -23.07 -3.66 0.09
C ARG A 384 -23.63 -3.01 1.35
N GLY A 385 -23.56 -3.72 2.47
CA GLY A 385 -24.05 -3.18 3.76
C GLY A 385 -25.54 -2.86 3.79
N GLY A 386 -26.36 -3.54 2.97
CA GLY A 386 -27.79 -3.26 2.85
C GLY A 386 -28.14 -2.08 1.93
N GLU A 387 -27.14 -1.41 1.34
CA GLU A 387 -27.31 -0.31 0.41
C GLU A 387 -27.02 -0.74 -1.02
N MET A 388 -27.76 -0.16 -1.98
CA MET A 388 -27.45 -0.26 -3.40
C MET A 388 -26.40 0.80 -3.74
N VAL A 389 -25.23 0.37 -4.19
CA VAL A 389 -24.05 1.23 -4.43
C VAL A 389 -23.44 0.95 -5.81
N TRP A 390 -22.61 1.87 -6.29
CA TRP A 390 -21.70 1.60 -7.39
C TRP A 390 -20.56 0.73 -6.92
N LYS A 391 -20.11 -0.16 -7.80
CA LYS A 391 -19.05 -1.12 -7.55
C LYS A 391 -18.11 -1.18 -8.76
N ILE A 392 -16.81 -1.25 -8.51
CA ILE A 392 -15.79 -1.56 -9.52
C ILE A 392 -14.99 -2.76 -9.03
N ASP A 393 -14.84 -3.78 -9.88
CA ASP A 393 -14.07 -4.99 -9.58
C ASP A 393 -12.57 -4.71 -9.76
N LEU A 394 -11.77 -4.93 -8.71
CA LEU A 394 -10.33 -4.68 -8.71
C LEU A 394 -9.58 -5.82 -8.04
N PRO A 395 -8.49 -6.33 -8.64
CA PRO A 395 -7.71 -7.34 -7.97
C PRO A 395 -6.93 -6.75 -6.78
N LEU A 396 -7.06 -7.40 -5.64
CA LEU A 396 -6.15 -7.21 -4.51
C LEU A 396 -4.99 -8.19 -4.67
N ILE A 397 -3.79 -7.66 -4.87
CA ILE A 397 -2.56 -8.45 -4.92
C ILE A 397 -1.96 -8.49 -3.52
N ILE A 398 -1.59 -9.70 -3.08
CA ILE A 398 -0.88 -9.93 -1.83
C ILE A 398 0.38 -10.70 -2.17
N SER A 399 1.53 -10.21 -1.72
CA SER A 399 2.86 -10.79 -1.96
C SER A 399 3.55 -10.98 -0.61
N ILE A 400 4.06 -12.17 -0.36
CA ILE A 400 4.72 -12.53 0.90
C ILE A 400 6.10 -13.04 0.57
N VAL A 401 7.12 -12.32 1.04
CA VAL A 401 8.53 -12.71 0.94
C VAL A 401 8.97 -13.18 2.33
N ARG A 402 9.54 -14.38 2.42
CA ARG A 402 10.06 -14.97 3.67
C ARG A 402 11.56 -15.19 3.57
N LYS A 403 12.27 -14.99 4.68
CA LYS A 403 13.71 -15.28 4.79
C LYS A 403 13.90 -16.58 5.56
N GLU A 404 13.83 -17.72 4.86
CA GLU A 404 13.82 -19.04 5.50
C GLU A 404 15.24 -19.47 5.89
N LYS A 405 15.39 -20.10 7.07
CA LYS A 405 16.66 -20.69 7.51
C LYS A 405 16.96 -21.95 6.68
N VAL A 406 18.21 -22.10 6.23
CA VAL A 406 18.68 -23.35 5.63
C VAL A 406 19.16 -24.28 6.75
N TYR A 407 18.39 -25.32 7.05
CA TYR A 407 18.82 -26.37 7.97
C TYR A 407 19.77 -27.31 7.22
N THR A 408 21.02 -27.37 7.65
CA THR A 408 22.05 -28.31 7.16
C THR A 408 22.09 -29.57 7.98
#